data_AF-A0A8E0RNA8-F1
#
_entry.id   AF-A0A8E0RNA8-F1
#
_cell.length_a   1.000
_cell.length_b   1.000
_cell.length_c   1.000
_cell.angle_alpha   90.00
_cell.angle_beta   90.00
_cell.angle_gamma   90.00
#
_symmetry.space_group_name_H-M   'P 1'
#
loop_
_entity.id
_entity.type
_entity.pdbx_description
1 polymer ?
#
loop_
_entity_poly.entity_id
_entity_poly.type
_entity_poly.pdbx_seq_one_letter_code
_entity_poly.pdbx_strand_id
1 'polypeptide(L)'
;RLIQLGANLNSRTEDGWTPLHSGAFWNQLACVQTLVYAGANPNALTNSNQTPLHLAVSNNQGPETLMFLMSLPQTSLQQVRNKLGDTVEDLILRNTPYSELCHPFSQCATQLSKRPLP
;
A
#
# COMPACT_ATOMS: atom_id res chain seq x y z
N ARG A 1 22.23 -1.75 -7.70
CA ARG A 1 23.58 -1.80 -7.06
C ARG A 1 23.51 -2.11 -5.56
N LEU A 2 22.82 -1.31 -4.72
CA LEU A 2 22.78 -1.56 -3.26
C LEU A 2 22.24 -2.95 -2.87
N ILE A 3 21.21 -3.42 -3.57
CA ILE A 3 20.62 -4.75 -3.35
C ILE A 3 21.66 -5.87 -3.54
N GLN A 4 22.49 -5.78 -4.58
CA GLN A 4 23.56 -6.76 -4.87
C GLN A 4 24.69 -6.71 -3.84
N LEU A 5 24.84 -5.59 -3.12
CA LEU A 5 25.81 -5.43 -2.05
C LEU A 5 25.25 -5.88 -0.68
N GLY A 6 24.06 -6.50 -0.65
CA GLY A 6 23.46 -7.02 0.58
C GLY A 6 22.73 -5.96 1.43
N ALA A 7 22.27 -4.86 0.82
CA ALA A 7 21.44 -3.89 1.53
C ALA A 7 20.19 -4.55 2.12
N ASN A 8 19.90 -4.26 3.39
CA ASN A 8 18.72 -4.79 4.06
C ASN A 8 17.45 -4.10 3.52
N LEU A 9 16.68 -4.82 2.69
CA LEU A 9 15.48 -4.29 2.04
C LEU A 9 14.29 -4.08 3.00
N ASN A 10 14.40 -4.61 4.22
CA ASN A 10 13.38 -4.52 5.27
C ASN A 10 13.85 -3.64 6.43
N SER A 11 14.93 -2.86 6.26
CA SER A 11 15.37 -1.87 7.24
C SER A 11 14.24 -0.87 7.50
N ARG A 12 14.09 -0.46 8.77
CA ARG A 12 13.00 0.40 9.22
C ARG A 12 13.53 1.75 9.68
N THR A 13 12.87 2.83 9.27
CA THR A 13 13.06 4.15 9.89
C THR A 13 12.45 4.19 11.29
N GLU A 14 12.62 5.30 12.01
CA GLU A 14 11.98 5.53 13.32
C GLU A 14 10.45 5.40 13.25
N ASP A 15 9.83 5.84 12.15
CA ASP A 15 8.39 5.70 11.88
C ASP A 15 7.98 4.31 11.37
N GLY A 16 8.94 3.39 11.27
CA GLY A 16 8.70 2.04 10.79
C GLY A 16 8.61 1.91 9.27
N TRP A 17 9.02 2.93 8.51
CA TRP A 17 9.01 2.86 7.05
C TRP A 17 10.12 1.96 6.55
N THR A 18 9.80 1.16 5.54
CA THR A 18 10.78 0.38 4.78
C THR A 18 11.03 1.06 3.44
N PRO A 19 12.10 0.71 2.70
CA PRO A 19 12.29 1.18 1.33
C PRO A 19 11.05 1.00 0.44
N LEU A 20 10.29 -0.07 0.67
CA LEU A 20 9.06 -0.36 -0.07
C LEU A 20 7.92 0.60 0.27
N HIS A 21 7.79 1.04 1.53
CA HIS A 21 6.85 2.10 1.91
C HIS A 21 7.15 3.41 1.18
N SER A 22 8.42 3.81 1.13
CA SER A 22 8.84 5.02 0.41
C SER A 22 8.56 4.91 -1.09
N GLY A 23 8.91 3.78 -1.71
CA GLY A 23 8.63 3.55 -3.14
C GLY A 23 7.14 3.60 -3.46
N ALA A 24 6.31 3.03 -2.58
CA ALA A 24 4.85 3.06 -2.72
C ALA A 24 4.28 4.47 -2.58
N PHE A 25 4.68 5.20 -1.54
CA PHE A 25 4.23 6.57 -1.28
C PHE A 25 4.57 7.54 -2.44
N TRP A 26 5.70 7.34 -3.12
CA TRP A 26 6.12 8.20 -4.25
C TRP A 26 5.75 7.63 -5.64
N ASN A 27 4.93 6.58 -5.70
CA ASN A 27 4.57 5.86 -6.94
C ASN A 27 5.77 5.50 -7.84
N GLN A 28 6.87 5.06 -7.22
CA GLN A 28 8.10 4.67 -7.92
C GLN A 28 8.03 3.21 -8.36
N LEU A 29 7.19 2.91 -9.36
CA LEU A 29 6.89 1.52 -9.78
C LEU A 29 8.15 0.69 -10.02
N ALA A 30 9.13 1.21 -10.76
CA ALA A 30 10.37 0.48 -11.07
C ALA A 30 11.17 0.12 -9.80
N CYS A 31 11.22 1.03 -8.82
CA CYS A 31 11.84 0.78 -7.52
C CYS A 31 11.08 -0.27 -6.73
N VAL A 32 9.74 -0.16 -6.68
CA VAL A 32 8.86 -1.11 -5.98
C VAL A 32 8.99 -2.51 -6.57
N GLN A 33 8.93 -2.66 -7.89
CA GLN A 33 9.13 -3.93 -8.58
C GLN A 33 10.49 -4.54 -8.24
N THR A 34 11.54 -3.73 -8.35
CA THR A 34 12.90 -4.19 -8.03
C THR A 34 13.02 -4.67 -6.59
N LEU A 35 12.45 -3.93 -5.63
CA LEU A 35 12.45 -4.29 -4.21
C LEU A 35 11.65 -5.59 -3.95
N VAL A 36 10.45 -5.70 -4.50
CA VAL A 36 9.59 -6.89 -4.34
C VAL A 36 10.27 -8.13 -4.94
N TYR A 37 10.81 -8.04 -6.16
CA TYR A 37 11.52 -9.16 -6.79
C TYR A 37 12.83 -9.51 -6.07
N ALA A 38 13.42 -8.57 -5.35
CA ALA A 38 14.58 -8.82 -4.49
C ALA A 38 14.21 -9.35 -3.08
N GLY A 39 12.92 -9.57 -2.78
CA GLY A 39 12.46 -10.15 -1.52
C GLY A 39 12.15 -9.14 -0.41
N ALA A 40 11.94 -7.85 -0.74
CA ALA A 40 11.37 -6.91 0.21
C ALA A 40 9.96 -7.35 0.63
N ASN A 41 9.61 -7.17 1.89
CA ASN A 41 8.32 -7.60 2.44
C ASN A 41 7.19 -6.61 2.03
N PRO A 42 6.25 -6.99 1.13
CA PRO A 42 5.12 -6.14 0.74
C PRO A 42 4.09 -5.94 1.85
N ASN A 43 4.18 -6.74 2.91
CA ASN A 43 3.26 -6.75 4.04
C ASN A 43 3.84 -6.05 5.28
N ALA A 44 4.96 -5.35 5.14
CA ALA A 44 5.54 -4.58 6.25
C ALA A 44 4.54 -3.54 6.77
N LEU A 45 4.53 -3.29 8.08
CA LEU A 45 3.68 -2.27 8.70
C LEU A 45 4.52 -1.11 9.20
N THR A 46 4.12 0.13 8.96
CA THR A 46 4.66 1.29 9.69
C THR A 46 4.22 1.28 11.14
N ASN A 47 4.73 2.21 11.96
CA ASN A 47 4.25 2.39 13.33
C ASN A 47 2.79 2.86 13.40
N SER A 48 2.20 3.28 12.27
CA SER A 48 0.80 3.64 12.13
C SER A 48 -0.06 2.52 11.56
N ASN A 49 0.45 1.27 11.57
CA ASN A 49 -0.20 0.09 10.98
C ASN A 49 -0.55 0.26 9.50
N GLN A 50 0.21 1.09 8.76
CA GLN A 50 0.03 1.24 7.32
C GLN A 50 0.95 0.28 6.59
N THR A 51 0.43 -0.41 5.58
CA THR A 51 1.23 -1.20 4.64
C THR A 51 1.76 -0.30 3.51
N PRO A 52 2.73 -0.76 2.68
CA PRO A 52 3.06 -0.07 1.44
C PRO A 52 1.83 0.20 0.57
N LEU A 53 0.87 -0.74 0.55
CA LEU A 53 -0.38 -0.59 -0.17
C LEU A 53 -1.26 0.56 0.36
N HIS A 54 -1.34 0.78 1.68
CA HIS A 54 -2.02 1.96 2.24
C HIS A 54 -1.36 3.27 1.78
N LEU A 55 -0.03 3.30 1.75
CA LEU A 55 0.72 4.51 1.39
C LEU A 55 0.65 4.85 -0.10
N ALA A 56 0.52 3.84 -0.97
CA ALA A 56 0.32 4.05 -2.41
C ALA A 56 -0.92 4.89 -2.72
N VAL A 57 -1.96 4.80 -1.89
CA VAL A 57 -3.19 5.59 -2.01
C VAL A 57 -3.02 7.00 -1.44
N SER A 58 -2.21 7.17 -0.39
CA SER A 58 -2.21 8.39 0.44
C SER A 58 -1.65 9.64 -0.22
N ASN A 59 -0.74 9.51 -1.19
CA ASN A 59 -0.02 10.65 -1.79
C ASN A 59 -0.47 11.00 -3.21
N ASN A 60 -1.47 10.28 -3.74
CA ASN A 60 -2.08 10.53 -5.04
C ASN A 60 -1.09 10.70 -6.22
N GLN A 61 -0.01 9.92 -6.23
CA GLN A 61 1.06 10.04 -7.21
C GLN A 61 0.80 9.21 -8.50
N GLY A 62 -0.34 8.54 -8.58
CA GLY A 62 -0.72 7.65 -9.69
C GLY A 62 -1.07 6.22 -9.25
N PRO A 63 -1.79 5.45 -10.08
CA PRO A 63 -2.31 4.14 -9.71
C PRO A 63 -1.33 2.98 -9.97
N GLU A 64 -0.23 3.21 -10.66
CA GLU A 64 0.64 2.16 -11.21
C GLU A 64 1.20 1.25 -10.11
N THR A 65 1.75 1.87 -9.05
CA THR A 65 2.29 1.13 -7.92
C THR A 65 1.20 0.48 -7.08
N LEU A 66 0.04 1.12 -6.95
CA LEU A 66 -1.14 0.57 -6.28
C LEU A 66 -1.59 -0.72 -6.98
N MET A 67 -1.80 -0.66 -8.29
CA MET A 67 -2.22 -1.78 -9.13
C MET A 67 -1.21 -2.93 -9.11
N PHE A 68 0.08 -2.61 -9.20
CA PHE A 68 1.13 -3.64 -9.09
C PHE A 68 1.07 -4.35 -7.74
N LEU A 69 1.04 -3.61 -6.62
CA LEU A 69 0.99 -4.21 -5.28
C LEU A 69 -0.29 -5.04 -5.08
N MET A 70 -1.45 -4.58 -5.59
CA MET A 70 -2.71 -5.35 -5.54
C MET A 70 -2.66 -6.64 -6.35
N SER A 71 -1.90 -6.67 -7.45
CA SER A 71 -1.75 -7.87 -8.27
C SER A 71 -0.87 -8.95 -7.63
N LEU A 72 -0.16 -8.64 -6.53
CA LEU A 72 0.70 -9.60 -5.87
C LEU A 72 -0.14 -10.63 -5.11
N PRO A 73 0.09 -11.94 -5.29
CA PRO A 73 -0.67 -12.98 -4.58
C PRO A 73 -0.43 -12.96 -3.07
N GLN A 74 0.61 -12.25 -2.61
CA GLN A 74 1.05 -12.20 -1.22
C GLN A 74 0.44 -11.04 -0.42
N THR A 75 -0.27 -10.09 -1.06
CA THR A 75 -0.94 -8.98 -0.36
C THR A 75 -2.30 -9.40 0.17
N SER A 76 -2.30 -10.30 1.16
CA SER A 76 -3.50 -10.67 1.93
C SER A 76 -3.99 -9.57 2.89
N LEU A 77 -3.30 -8.43 2.91
CA LEU A 77 -3.51 -7.33 3.86
C LEU A 77 -4.47 -6.24 3.39
N GLN A 78 -5.31 -6.50 2.39
CA GLN A 78 -6.36 -5.55 1.96
C GLN A 78 -7.30 -5.18 3.12
N GLN A 79 -7.47 -6.09 4.07
CA GLN A 79 -8.32 -5.93 5.26
C GLN A 79 -7.59 -5.40 6.50
N VAL A 80 -6.27 -5.18 6.43
CA VAL A 80 -5.54 -4.58 7.56
C VAL A 80 -6.04 -3.16 7.77
N ARG A 81 -6.31 -2.83 9.03
CA ARG A 81 -6.70 -1.48 9.43
C ARG A 81 -5.50 -0.72 9.96
N ASN A 82 -5.31 0.48 9.42
CA ASN A 82 -4.35 1.44 9.97
C ASN A 82 -4.80 1.96 11.35
N LYS A 83 -4.00 2.83 11.99
CA LYS A 83 -4.36 3.44 13.28
C LYS A 83 -5.66 4.27 13.26
N LEU A 84 -6.11 4.73 12.10
CA LEU A 84 -7.37 5.44 11.92
C LEU A 84 -8.56 4.47 11.75
N GLY A 85 -8.30 3.16 11.70
CA GLY A 85 -9.30 2.12 11.50
C GLY A 85 -9.65 1.87 10.04
N ASP A 86 -8.96 2.51 9.10
CA ASP A 86 -9.24 2.40 7.67
C ASP A 86 -8.46 1.25 7.03
N THR A 87 -9.16 0.50 6.19
CA THR A 87 -8.55 -0.44 5.23
C THR A 87 -8.05 0.29 3.98
N VAL A 88 -7.32 -0.42 3.12
CA VAL A 88 -6.92 0.13 1.81
C VAL A 88 -8.14 0.47 0.96
N GLU A 89 -9.16 -0.40 0.95
CA GLU A 89 -10.42 -0.15 0.24
C GLU A 89 -11.12 1.11 0.77
N ASP A 90 -11.19 1.29 2.10
CA ASP A 90 -11.73 2.49 2.72
C ASP A 90 -10.99 3.75 2.25
N LEU A 91 -9.66 3.70 2.10
CA LEU A 91 -8.85 4.82 1.61
C LEU A 91 -9.07 5.09 0.12
N ILE A 92 -9.20 4.05 -0.71
CA ILE A 92 -9.45 4.19 -2.16
C ILE A 92 -10.81 4.83 -2.41
N LEU A 93 -11.83 4.40 -1.68
CA LEU A 93 -13.19 4.95 -1.82
C LEU A 93 -13.27 6.43 -1.40
N ARG A 94 -12.43 6.87 -0.45
CA ARG A 94 -12.35 8.27 -0.03
C ARG A 94 -11.45 9.13 -0.92
N ASN A 95 -10.55 8.52 -1.71
CA ASN A 95 -9.62 9.24 -2.57
C ASN A 95 -10.09 9.23 -4.04
N THR A 96 -10.55 10.39 -4.51
CA THR A 96 -11.38 10.55 -5.72
C THR A 96 -10.74 10.30 -7.10
N PRO A 97 -9.42 10.10 -7.30
CA PRO A 97 -8.89 9.59 -8.57
C PRO A 97 -8.72 8.06 -8.61
N TYR A 98 -8.93 7.37 -7.49
CA TYR A 98 -8.77 5.91 -7.40
C TYR A 98 -10.08 5.15 -7.20
N SER A 99 -11.20 5.86 -7.03
CA SER A 99 -12.53 5.26 -6.77
C SER A 99 -12.95 4.22 -7.81
N GLU A 100 -12.60 4.42 -9.09
CA GLU A 100 -12.92 3.50 -10.18
C GLU A 100 -12.09 2.20 -10.15
N LEU A 101 -10.94 2.20 -9.46
CA LEU A 101 -10.07 1.02 -9.33
C LEU A 101 -10.66 -0.04 -8.38
N CYS A 102 -11.71 0.29 -7.64
CA CYS A 102 -12.34 -0.62 -6.69
C CYS A 102 -13.36 -1.58 -7.36
N HIS A 103 -13.85 -1.26 -8.57
CA HIS A 103 -14.87 -2.06 -9.28
C HIS A 103 -14.50 -3.53 -9.55
N PRO A 104 -13.23 -3.91 -9.82
CA PRO A 104 -12.83 -5.32 -9.97
C PRO A 104 -12.81 -6.11 -8.65
N PHE A 105 -12.81 -5.42 -7.51
CA PHE A 105 -12.62 -6.03 -6.18
C PHE A 105 -13.87 -5.92 -5.29
N SER A 106 -14.89 -5.16 -5.71
CA SER A 106 -16.07 -4.81 -4.89
C SER A 106 -17.11 -5.92 -4.71
N GLN A 107 -16.81 -7.19 -4.96
CA GLN A 107 -17.80 -8.27 -4.73
C GLN A 107 -18.17 -8.46 -3.25
N CYS A 108 -17.60 -7.70 -2.31
CA CYS A 108 -18.03 -7.70 -0.89
C CYS A 108 -18.47 -6.35 -0.31
N ALA A 109 -18.42 -5.23 -1.04
CA ALA A 109 -18.57 -3.89 -0.44
C ALA A 109 -20.00 -3.33 -0.35
N THR A 110 -21.04 -4.16 -0.21
CA THR A 110 -22.44 -3.72 -0.08
C THR A 110 -22.85 -3.24 1.33
N GLN A 111 -21.93 -2.80 2.20
CA GLN A 111 -22.31 -2.40 3.58
C GLN A 111 -21.65 -1.11 4.14
N LEU A 112 -20.84 -0.34 3.41
CA LEU A 112 -20.09 0.79 4.00
C LEU A 112 -20.51 2.21 3.59
N SER A 113 -21.68 2.40 2.99
CA SER A 113 -22.22 3.75 2.70
C SER A 113 -22.76 4.52 3.91
N LYS A 114 -22.40 4.16 5.16
CA LYS A 114 -22.92 4.81 6.38
C LYS A 114 -21.91 4.96 7.52
N ARG A 115 -20.77 5.60 7.28
CA ARG A 115 -20.03 6.23 8.39
C ARG A 115 -20.00 7.75 8.21
N PRO A 116 -20.62 8.53 9.10
CA PRO A 116 -20.39 9.96 9.15
C PRO A 116 -18.96 10.20 9.63
N LEU A 117 -18.28 11.13 8.97
CA LEU A 117 -16.99 11.66 9.41
C LEU A 117 -17.20 12.40 10.76
N PRO A 118 -16.21 12.38 11.67
CA PRO A 118 -16.27 13.19 12.90
C PRO A 118 -16.28 14.69 12.60
#